data_AF-A0A930H870-F1
#
_entry.id   AF-A0A930H870-F1
#
_cell.length_a   1.000
_cell.length_b   1.000
_cell.length_c   1.000
_cell.angle_alpha   90.00
_cell.angle_beta   90.00
_cell.angle_gamma   90.00
#
_symmetry.space_group_name_H-M   'P 1'
#
loop_
_entity.id
_entity.type
_entity.pdbx_description
1 polymer ?
#
loop_
_entity_poly.entity_id
_entity_poly.type
_entity_poly.pdbx_seq_one_letter_code
_entity_poly.pdbx_strand_id
1 'polypeptide(L)'
;IDDLSNIFEETKDFLFVNVHIREGEKLTPEECEKSYDMAINFYKSRGYKFSTVVFVCYSWLLSPNLKNILPEESNIIKFQEKYTFFSSNLNEENPQIIERVFGNKSENIEDWEEDTSLQRKLKEEWKKGMRFPMTKGYFIKKI
;
A
#
# COMPACT_ATOMS: atom_id res chain seq x y z
N ILE A 1 16.15 -5.11 -0.24
CA ILE A 1 16.90 -4.53 -1.38
C ILE A 1 17.57 -5.67 -2.15
N ASP A 2 18.16 -6.62 -1.42
CA ASP A 2 18.79 -7.84 -1.94
C ASP A 2 17.94 -8.63 -2.96
N ASP A 3 16.64 -8.80 -2.73
CA ASP A 3 15.74 -9.49 -3.66
C ASP A 3 15.56 -8.76 -5.00
N LEU A 4 15.51 -7.42 -5.01
CA LEU A 4 15.38 -6.66 -6.25
C LEU A 4 16.69 -6.66 -7.04
N SER A 5 17.84 -6.55 -6.37
CA SER A 5 19.15 -6.67 -7.02
C SER A 5 19.33 -8.03 -7.69
N ASN A 6 18.93 -9.12 -7.03
CA ASN A 6 19.02 -10.46 -7.61
C ASN A 6 18.16 -10.59 -8.88
N ILE A 7 16.98 -9.96 -8.92
CA ILE A 7 16.11 -9.97 -10.11
C ILE A 7 16.73 -9.19 -11.26
N PHE A 8 17.37 -8.04 -10.98
CA PHE A 8 18.06 -7.27 -11.99
C PHE A 8 19.29 -7.98 -12.55
N GLU A 9 19.91 -8.84 -11.74
CA GLU A 9 21.04 -9.67 -12.14
C GLU A 9 20.59 -10.90 -12.95
N GLU A 10 19.50 -11.57 -12.54
CA GLU A 10 19.00 -12.82 -13.15
C GLU A 10 18.10 -12.60 -14.38
N THR A 11 17.36 -11.50 -14.45
CA THR A 11 16.37 -11.24 -15.51
C THR A 11 16.59 -9.89 -16.19
N LYS A 12 16.77 -9.91 -17.51
CA LYS A 12 16.97 -8.71 -18.33
C LYS A 12 15.67 -8.17 -18.96
N ASP A 13 14.57 -8.91 -18.84
CA ASP A 13 13.28 -8.63 -19.44
C ASP A 13 12.16 -8.54 -18.39
N PHE A 14 12.25 -7.51 -17.55
CA PHE A 14 11.22 -7.19 -16.56
C PHE A 14 10.44 -5.93 -16.93
N LEU A 15 9.21 -5.84 -16.43
CA LEU A 15 8.37 -4.65 -16.49
C LEU A 15 8.14 -4.10 -15.09
N PHE A 16 8.37 -2.79 -14.91
CA PHE A 16 7.96 -2.07 -13.71
C PHE A 16 6.56 -1.48 -13.86
N VAL A 17 5.69 -1.75 -12.88
CA VAL A 17 4.35 -1.18 -12.83
C VAL A 17 4.14 -0.50 -11.49
N ASN A 18 3.90 0.80 -11.49
CA ASN A 18 3.49 1.54 -10.30
C ASN A 18 1.99 1.36 -10.07
N VAL A 19 1.63 0.84 -8.91
CA VAL A 19 0.26 0.59 -8.46
C VAL A 19 -0.22 1.78 -7.65
N HIS A 20 -1.31 2.38 -8.12
CA HIS A 20 -2.01 3.45 -7.41
C HIS A 20 -3.39 2.96 -6.97
N ILE A 21 -3.72 3.21 -5.70
CA ILE A 21 -5.00 2.85 -5.09
C ILE A 21 -5.88 4.09 -5.12
N ARG A 22 -6.94 4.06 -5.94
CA ARG A 22 -7.93 5.13 -5.98
C ARG A 22 -8.95 4.94 -4.86
N GLU A 23 -9.52 6.04 -4.42
CA GLU A 23 -10.67 6.02 -3.51
C GLU A 23 -11.92 5.47 -4.22
N GLY A 24 -12.75 4.74 -3.48
CA GLY A 24 -14.00 4.18 -3.97
C GLY A 24 -14.20 2.74 -3.50
N GLU A 25 -13.93 1.79 -4.39
CA GLU A 25 -14.26 0.37 -4.18
C GLU A 25 -13.41 -0.32 -3.11
N LYS A 26 -13.96 -1.43 -2.60
CA LYS A 26 -13.27 -2.27 -1.62
C LYS A 26 -12.03 -2.92 -2.26
N LEU A 27 -10.91 -2.87 -1.53
CA LEU A 27 -9.63 -3.47 -1.91
C LEU A 27 -9.62 -5.01 -1.74
N THR A 28 -10.63 -5.70 -2.26
CA THR A 28 -10.73 -7.15 -2.12
C THR A 28 -9.58 -7.84 -2.85
N PRO A 29 -9.07 -8.98 -2.36
CA PRO A 29 -7.97 -9.70 -3.02
C PRO A 29 -8.28 -10.04 -4.48
N GLU A 30 -9.52 -10.42 -4.78
CA GLU A 30 -9.96 -10.77 -6.14
C GLU A 30 -9.88 -9.58 -7.11
N GLU A 31 -10.37 -8.42 -6.72
CA GLU A 31 -10.31 -7.20 -7.56
C GLU A 31 -8.88 -6.68 -7.73
N CYS A 32 -8.02 -6.87 -6.72
CA CYS A 32 -6.59 -6.59 -6.83
C CYS A 32 -5.93 -7.50 -7.88
N GLU A 33 -6.15 -8.82 -7.82
CA GLU A 33 -5.59 -9.75 -8.82
C GLU A 33 -6.06 -9.43 -10.23
N LYS A 34 -7.37 -9.16 -10.41
CA LYS A 34 -7.92 -8.73 -11.70
C LYS A 34 -7.20 -7.48 -12.22
N SER A 35 -6.96 -6.50 -11.35
CA SER A 35 -6.26 -5.27 -11.73
C SER A 35 -4.81 -5.52 -12.17
N TYR A 36 -4.08 -6.41 -11.48
CA TYR A 36 -2.73 -6.79 -11.87
C TYR A 36 -2.70 -7.52 -13.22
N ASP A 37 -3.63 -8.44 -13.45
CA ASP A 37 -3.74 -9.16 -14.71
C ASP A 37 -4.14 -8.25 -15.88
N MET A 38 -5.02 -7.28 -15.63
CA MET A 38 -5.35 -6.24 -16.61
C MET A 38 -4.13 -5.42 -17.01
N ALA A 39 -3.27 -5.04 -16.05
CA ALA A 39 -2.03 -4.33 -16.35
C ALA A 39 -1.08 -5.17 -17.23
N ILE A 40 -0.88 -6.44 -16.88
CA ILE A 40 -0.04 -7.37 -17.67
C ILE A 40 -0.56 -7.48 -19.11
N ASN A 41 -1.87 -7.73 -19.27
CA ASN A 41 -2.50 -7.88 -20.58
C ASN A 41 -2.43 -6.59 -21.39
N PHE A 42 -2.59 -5.43 -20.75
CA PHE A 42 -2.46 -4.14 -21.39
C PHE A 42 -1.08 -3.98 -22.03
N TYR A 43 0.02 -4.19 -21.28
CA TYR A 43 1.37 -4.05 -21.84
C TYR A 43 1.69 -5.12 -22.89
N LYS A 44 1.26 -6.38 -22.69
CA LYS A 44 1.40 -7.43 -23.71
C LYS A 44 0.69 -7.04 -25.03
N SER A 45 -0.52 -6.48 -24.95
CA SER A 45 -1.28 -6.04 -26.14
C SER A 45 -0.61 -4.91 -26.92
N ARG A 46 0.32 -4.18 -26.29
CA ARG A 46 1.13 -3.12 -26.90
C ARG A 46 2.46 -3.63 -27.47
N GLY A 47 2.70 -4.94 -27.46
CA GLY A 47 3.88 -5.59 -28.02
C GLY A 47 5.09 -5.63 -27.09
N TYR A 48 4.93 -5.27 -25.81
CA TYR A 48 6.00 -5.39 -24.83
C TYR A 48 6.26 -6.87 -24.52
N LYS A 49 7.54 -7.24 -24.43
CA LYS A 49 8.00 -8.59 -24.09
C LYS A 49 8.71 -8.55 -22.74
N PHE A 50 8.21 -9.33 -21.79
CA PHE A 50 8.74 -9.45 -20.45
C PHE A 50 8.29 -10.81 -19.88
N SER A 51 9.15 -11.43 -19.10
CA SER A 51 8.87 -12.68 -18.36
C SER A 51 8.62 -12.43 -16.87
N THR A 52 8.90 -11.22 -16.39
CA THR A 52 8.73 -10.82 -14.99
C THR A 52 8.09 -9.45 -14.90
N VAL A 53 7.17 -9.27 -13.95
CA VAL A 53 6.62 -7.96 -13.58
C VAL A 53 6.90 -7.67 -12.13
N VAL A 54 7.43 -6.48 -11.88
CA VAL A 54 7.64 -5.94 -10.54
C VAL A 54 6.60 -4.85 -10.31
N PHE A 55 5.63 -5.15 -9.46
CA PHE A 55 4.64 -4.20 -9.02
C PHE A 55 5.20 -3.43 -7.82
N VAL A 56 5.20 -2.11 -7.90
CA VAL A 56 5.63 -1.22 -6.82
C VAL A 56 4.47 -0.36 -6.37
N CYS A 57 4.35 -0.10 -5.08
CA CYS A 57 3.31 0.74 -4.51
C CYS A 57 3.91 1.61 -3.41
N TYR A 58 3.47 2.87 -3.35
CA TYR A 58 3.82 3.79 -2.26
C TYR A 58 2.52 4.38 -1.70
N SER A 59 2.15 3.94 -0.51
CA SER A 59 0.84 4.28 0.07
C SER A 59 0.86 4.18 1.59
N TRP A 60 0.03 4.99 2.26
CA TRP A 60 -0.25 4.90 3.69
C TRP A 60 -0.93 3.57 4.02
N LEU A 61 -1.66 2.99 3.06
CA LEU A 61 -2.28 1.67 3.17
C LEU A 61 -1.24 0.54 3.29
N LEU A 62 0.04 0.80 2.98
CA LEU A 62 1.13 -0.15 3.21
C LEU A 62 1.82 0.03 4.57
N SER A 63 1.36 0.97 5.39
CA SER A 63 1.96 1.19 6.70
C SER A 63 1.86 -0.08 7.57
N PRO A 64 2.99 -0.68 8.02
CA PRO A 64 2.96 -1.92 8.78
C PRO A 64 2.19 -1.80 10.10
N ASN A 65 2.16 -0.59 10.67
CA ASN A 65 1.50 -0.31 11.93
C ASN A 65 -0.03 -0.40 11.85
N LEU A 66 -0.61 -0.42 10.64
CA LEU A 66 -2.05 -0.65 10.44
C LEU A 66 -2.52 -2.00 11.01
N LYS A 67 -1.63 -3.00 11.11
CA LYS A 67 -1.92 -4.30 11.74
C LYS A 67 -2.31 -4.18 13.22
N ASN A 68 -1.90 -3.11 13.90
CA ASN A 68 -2.27 -2.88 15.31
C ASN A 68 -3.70 -2.35 15.46
N ILE A 69 -4.26 -1.73 14.42
CA ILE A 69 -5.57 -1.07 14.49
C ILE A 69 -6.64 -1.73 13.62
N LEU A 70 -6.25 -2.49 12.59
CA LEU A 70 -7.16 -3.22 11.72
C LEU A 70 -7.24 -4.70 12.12
N PRO A 71 -8.41 -5.34 11.95
CA PRO A 71 -8.50 -6.79 12.08
C PRO A 71 -7.72 -7.49 10.95
N GLU A 72 -7.20 -8.68 11.21
CA GLU A 72 -6.47 -9.50 10.23
C GLU A 72 -7.29 -9.75 8.95
N GLU A 73 -8.61 -9.90 9.09
CA GLU A 73 -9.53 -10.12 7.98
C GLU A 73 -9.77 -8.88 7.09
N SER A 74 -9.25 -7.70 7.48
CA SER A 74 -9.38 -6.47 6.71
C SER A 74 -8.75 -6.60 5.33
N ASN A 75 -9.44 -6.12 4.31
CA ASN A 75 -8.94 -6.05 2.93
C ASN A 75 -7.60 -5.30 2.82
N ILE A 76 -7.36 -4.30 3.67
CA ILE A 76 -6.08 -3.57 3.70
C ILE A 76 -4.95 -4.49 4.17
N ILE A 77 -5.18 -5.32 5.19
CA ILE A 77 -4.18 -6.25 5.70
C ILE A 77 -3.90 -7.36 4.67
N LYS A 78 -4.95 -7.91 4.05
CA LYS A 78 -4.80 -8.88 2.96
C LYS A 78 -4.06 -8.31 1.75
N PHE A 79 -4.30 -7.05 1.41
CA PHE A 79 -3.54 -6.35 0.37
C PHE A 79 -2.06 -6.23 0.75
N GLN A 80 -1.75 -5.83 1.98
CA GLN A 80 -0.39 -5.71 2.49
C GLN A 80 0.40 -7.01 2.42
N GLU A 81 -0.24 -8.16 2.69
CA GLU A 81 0.42 -9.48 2.70
C GLU A 81 1.05 -9.86 1.36
N LYS A 82 0.59 -9.27 0.25
CA LYS A 82 1.19 -9.51 -1.06
C LYS A 82 2.52 -8.76 -1.24
N TYR A 83 2.75 -7.69 -0.49
CA TYR A 83 3.87 -6.78 -0.68
C TYR A 83 5.00 -7.02 0.32
N THR A 84 6.23 -7.08 -0.19
CA THR A 84 7.45 -6.93 0.60
C THR A 84 7.75 -5.46 0.79
N PHE A 85 7.83 -5.00 2.03
CA PHE A 85 8.14 -3.60 2.36
C PHE A 85 9.64 -3.35 2.32
N PHE A 86 10.06 -2.17 1.86
CA PHE A 86 11.48 -1.83 1.77
C PHE A 86 11.84 -0.41 2.25
N SER A 87 10.86 0.46 2.46
CA SER A 87 11.10 1.81 2.99
C SER A 87 9.81 2.40 3.54
N SER A 88 9.91 3.15 4.64
CA SER A 88 8.80 3.92 5.22
C SER A 88 9.26 5.35 5.46
N ASN A 89 8.40 6.33 5.16
CA ASN A 89 8.68 7.74 5.41
C ASN A 89 8.21 8.13 6.82
N LEU A 90 9.11 8.05 7.81
CA LEU A 90 8.78 8.37 9.21
C LEU A 90 8.72 9.88 9.50
N ASN A 91 9.24 10.71 8.60
CA ASN A 91 9.39 12.15 8.79
C ASN A 91 8.36 12.94 7.97
N GLU A 92 7.16 12.38 7.78
CA GLU A 92 6.08 13.10 7.09
C GLU A 92 5.55 14.24 7.97
N GLU A 93 5.70 15.48 7.47
CA GLU A 93 5.12 16.67 8.12
C GLU A 93 3.59 16.56 8.18
N ASN A 94 2.98 16.07 7.09
CA ASN A 94 1.53 15.89 6.97
C ASN A 94 1.22 14.42 6.58
N PRO A 95 1.06 13.52 7.56
CA PRO A 95 0.82 12.11 7.27
C PRO A 95 -0.50 11.88 6.54
N GLN A 96 -0.44 11.30 5.34
CA GLN A 96 -1.59 11.15 4.44
C GLN A 96 -2.77 10.38 5.07
N ILE A 97 -2.51 9.46 6.00
CA ILE A 97 -3.58 8.73 6.71
C ILE A 97 -4.53 9.65 7.46
N ILE A 98 -4.05 10.79 7.99
CA ILE A 98 -4.89 11.71 8.76
C ILE A 98 -5.91 12.37 7.85
N GLU A 99 -5.44 12.91 6.71
CA GLU A 99 -6.31 13.45 5.66
C GLU A 99 -7.33 12.39 5.18
N ARG A 100 -6.88 11.15 4.98
CA ARG A 100 -7.73 10.10 4.41
C ARG A 100 -8.76 9.51 5.38
N VAL A 101 -8.48 9.52 6.68
CA VAL A 101 -9.38 8.93 7.70
C VAL A 101 -10.27 9.99 8.37
N PHE A 102 -9.77 11.22 8.53
CA PHE A 102 -10.47 12.29 9.22
C PHE A 102 -10.83 13.48 8.32
N GLY A 103 -10.32 13.55 7.08
CA GLY A 103 -10.43 14.71 6.20
C GLY A 103 -9.46 15.83 6.57
N ASN A 104 -9.62 17.01 5.95
CA ASN A 104 -8.89 18.23 6.29
C ASN A 104 -9.42 18.83 7.62
N LYS A 105 -9.15 18.16 8.74
CA LYS A 105 -9.63 18.57 10.08
C LYS A 105 -8.49 18.94 11.03
N SER A 106 -8.91 19.55 12.14
CA SER A 106 -8.14 20.19 13.22
C SER A 106 -6.76 19.57 13.50
N GLU A 107 -5.75 20.44 13.69
CA GLU A 107 -4.43 20.05 14.22
C GLU A 107 -4.54 19.46 15.64
N ASN A 108 -5.61 19.80 16.37
CA ASN A 108 -5.86 19.26 17.69
C ASN A 108 -6.48 17.86 17.61
N ILE A 109 -5.71 16.86 18.06
CA ILE A 109 -6.09 15.45 18.08
C ILE A 109 -7.39 15.22 18.87
N GLU A 110 -7.69 16.02 19.88
CA GLU A 110 -8.92 15.85 20.68
C GLU A 110 -10.19 16.01 19.83
N ASP A 111 -10.14 16.82 18.78
CA ASP A 111 -11.27 17.12 17.89
C ASP A 111 -11.47 16.06 16.80
N TRP A 112 -10.59 15.06 16.71
CA TRP A 112 -10.70 14.01 15.69
C TRP A 112 -11.94 13.16 15.92
N GLU A 113 -12.70 12.92 14.84
CA GLU A 113 -13.90 12.10 14.85
C GLU A 113 -13.63 10.67 15.29
N GLU A 114 -14.66 10.03 15.82
CA GLU A 114 -14.57 8.70 16.41
C GLU A 114 -15.77 7.83 15.99
N ASP A 115 -16.38 8.12 14.84
CA ASP A 115 -17.59 7.46 14.35
C ASP A 115 -17.30 6.03 13.90
N THR A 116 -16.13 5.80 13.30
CA THR A 116 -15.70 4.49 12.81
C THR A 116 -14.68 3.81 13.72
N SER A 117 -14.56 2.48 13.62
CA SER A 117 -13.55 1.72 14.38
C SER A 117 -12.12 2.11 14.01
N LEU A 118 -11.86 2.42 12.73
CA LEU A 118 -10.56 2.90 12.26
C LEU A 118 -10.22 4.24 12.90
N GLN A 119 -11.15 5.20 12.89
CA GLN A 119 -10.98 6.51 13.50
C GLN A 119 -10.63 6.40 15.00
N ARG A 120 -11.43 5.64 15.79
CA ARG A 120 -11.20 5.44 17.23
C ARG A 120 -9.82 4.85 17.52
N LYS A 121 -9.48 3.74 16.89
CA LYS A 121 -8.20 3.04 17.13
C LYS A 121 -7.01 3.85 16.64
N LEU A 122 -7.14 4.53 15.50
CA LEU A 122 -6.09 5.41 15.00
C LEU A 122 -5.83 6.56 15.97
N LYS A 123 -6.87 7.24 16.46
CA LYS A 123 -6.75 8.31 17.47
C LYS A 123 -6.09 7.80 18.75
N GLU A 124 -6.51 6.65 19.26
CA GLU A 124 -5.95 6.02 20.46
C GLU A 124 -4.44 5.74 20.32
N GLU A 125 -4.02 5.03 19.28
CA GLU A 125 -2.61 4.70 19.05
C GLU A 125 -1.77 5.94 18.71
N TRP A 126 -2.37 6.93 18.04
CA TRP A 126 -1.70 8.20 17.75
C TRP A 126 -1.34 8.97 19.01
N LYS A 127 -2.23 9.00 20.01
CA LYS A 127 -1.99 9.60 21.33
C LYS A 127 -0.90 8.86 22.12
N LYS A 128 -0.73 7.56 21.89
CA LYS A 128 0.38 6.75 22.45
C LYS A 128 1.72 6.96 21.74
N GLY A 129 1.75 7.78 20.68
CA GLY A 129 2.96 8.09 19.92
C GLY A 129 3.19 7.18 18.70
N MET A 130 2.30 6.22 18.42
CA MET A 130 2.39 5.41 17.20
C MET A 130 2.14 6.29 15.98
N ARG A 131 2.89 6.04 14.90
CA ARG A 131 2.73 6.73 13.61
C ARG A 131 2.52 5.73 12.51
N PHE A 132 1.86 6.16 11.44
CA PHE A 132 1.45 5.29 10.33
C PHE A 132 2.02 5.88 9.03
N PRO A 133 3.34 5.71 8.81
CA PRO A 133 4.03 6.32 7.68
C PRO A 133 3.54 5.75 6.35
N MET A 134 3.63 6.55 5.30
CA MET A 134 3.65 6.08 3.92
C MET A 134 4.78 5.06 3.74
N THR A 135 4.43 3.91 3.19
CA THR A 135 5.38 2.79 3.02
C THR A 135 5.46 2.39 1.56
N LYS A 136 6.69 2.14 1.10
CA LYS A 136 6.99 1.57 -0.20
C LYS A 136 7.06 0.05 -0.07
N GLY A 137 6.32 -0.62 -0.94
CA GLY A 137 6.36 -2.07 -1.07
C GLY A 137 6.48 -2.48 -2.53
N TYR A 138 6.96 -3.69 -2.75
CA TYR A 138 6.92 -4.34 -4.05
C TYR A 138 6.50 -5.80 -3.93
N PHE A 139 6.02 -6.37 -5.04
CA PHE A 139 5.96 -7.81 -5.21
C PHE A 139 6.28 -8.17 -6.66
N ILE A 140 6.65 -9.42 -6.86
CA ILE A 140 7.14 -9.92 -8.16
C ILE A 140 6.19 -10.99 -8.64
N LYS A 141 5.80 -10.89 -9.92
CA LYS A 141 5.00 -11.89 -10.61
C LYS A 141 5.77 -12.36 -11.85
N LYS A 142 6.19 -13.62 -11.83
CA LYS A 142 6.75 -14.31 -13.01
C LYS A 142 5.58 -14.77 -13.89
N ILE A 143 5.72 -14.63 -15.21
CA ILE A 143 4.63 -14.86 -16.19
C ILE A 143 5.09 -15.63 -17.43
#